data_AF-A0A4P9XSI0-F1
#
_entry.id   AF-A0A4P9XSI0-F1
#
_cell.length_a   1.000
_cell.length_b   1.000
_cell.length_c   1.000
_cell.angle_alpha   90.00
_cell.angle_beta   90.00
_cell.angle_gamma   90.00
#
_symmetry.space_group_name_H-M   'P 1'
#
loop_
_entity.id
_entity.type
_entity.pdbx_description
1 polymer ?
#
loop_
_entity_poly.entity_id
_entity_poly.type
_entity_poly.pdbx_seq_one_letter_code
_entity_poly.pdbx_strand_id
1 'polypeptide(L)' 'QGAGPRYPYPKEVWSPAGGWWGQPANWRRNTFITALGIAGISVLLFRYSAKNEWRHRDPNGWIPSMLWAKQYTVCARTDG' A
#
# COMPACT_ATOMS: atom_id res chain seq x y z
N GLN A 1 11.58 5.31 26.09
CA GLN A 1 10.44 4.40 26.36
C GLN A 1 10.95 3.24 27.20
N GLY A 2 10.30 2.94 28.33
CA GLY A 2 10.68 1.85 29.24
C GLY A 2 9.92 0.56 28.92
N ALA A 3 10.64 -0.55 28.79
CA ALA A 3 10.04 -1.88 28.85
C ALA A 3 10.05 -2.33 30.31
N GLY A 4 8.90 -2.78 30.83
CA GLY A 4 8.83 -3.40 32.16
C GLY A 4 9.77 -4.61 32.30
N PRO A 5 9.95 -5.14 33.52
CA PRO A 5 10.87 -6.24 33.77
C PRO A 5 10.59 -7.42 32.84
N ARG A 6 11.63 -7.91 32.15
CA ARG A 6 11.56 -9.07 31.26
C ARG A 6 11.71 -10.34 32.10
N TYR A 7 10.82 -11.30 31.89
CA TYR A 7 10.90 -12.62 32.53
C TYR A 7 11.70 -13.59 31.66
N PRO A 8 12.27 -14.67 32.24
CA PRO A 8 12.93 -15.71 31.46
C PRO A 8 11.94 -16.33 30.48
N TYR A 9 12.39 -16.57 29.25
CA TYR A 9 11.61 -17.19 28.20
C TYR A 9 12.52 -18.11 27.37
N PRO A 10 11.98 -19.20 26.79
CA PRO A 10 12.75 -20.10 25.94
C PRO A 10 13.17 -19.38 24.65
N LYS A 11 14.47 -19.42 24.33
CA LYS A 11 15.02 -18.69 23.17
C LYS A 11 15.00 -19.52 21.88
N GLU A 12 14.81 -20.82 22.00
CA GLU A 12 14.78 -21.75 20.88
C GLU A 12 13.42 -21.76 20.16
N VAL A 13 12.38 -21.21 20.80
CA VAL A 13 11.02 -21.19 20.27
C VAL A 13 10.89 -20.06 19.25
N TRP A 14 10.69 -20.44 17.99
CA TRP A 14 10.40 -19.50 16.91
C TRP A 14 8.90 -19.45 16.61
N SER A 15 8.39 -18.25 16.32
CA SER A 15 7.03 -18.05 15.87
C SER A 15 7.01 -16.97 14.78
N PRO A 16 6.16 -17.11 13.74
CA PRO A 16 6.16 -16.21 12.59
C PRO A 16 5.78 -14.76 12.94
N ALA A 17 4.94 -14.57 13.96
CA ALA A 17 4.55 -13.25 14.45
C ALA A 17 5.62 -12.59 15.37
N GLY A 18 6.69 -13.31 15.71
CA GLY A 18 7.67 -12.93 16.73
C GLY A 18 7.51 -13.72 18.03
N GLY A 19 8.42 -13.48 18.97
CA GLY A 19 8.42 -14.11 20.30
C GLY A 19 8.32 -13.08 21.43
N TRP A 20 8.68 -13.49 22.63
CA TRP A 20 8.65 -12.61 23.81
C TRP A 20 9.60 -11.41 23.67
N TRP A 21 9.06 -10.20 23.87
CA TRP A 21 9.78 -8.91 23.75
C TRP A 21 10.57 -8.75 22.43
N GLY A 22 9.98 -9.17 21.31
CA GLY A 22 10.59 -9.04 20.00
C GLY A 22 10.91 -7.58 19.64
N GLN A 23 12.21 -7.25 19.61
CA GLN A 23 12.71 -5.97 19.10
C GLN A 23 13.88 -6.24 18.15
N PRO A 24 13.62 -6.66 16.91
CA PRO A 24 14.69 -6.95 15.96
C PRO A 24 15.47 -5.68 15.64
N ALA A 25 16.79 -5.76 15.62
CA ALA A 25 17.68 -4.62 15.35
C ALA A 25 17.35 -3.92 14.02
N ASN A 26 16.86 -4.68 13.02
CA ASN A 26 16.58 -4.22 11.67
C ASN A 26 15.09 -3.94 11.40
N TRP A 27 14.27 -3.71 12.43
CA TRP A 27 12.82 -3.52 12.26
C TRP A 27 12.47 -2.44 11.23
N ARG A 28 13.19 -1.30 11.24
CA ARG A 28 12.97 -0.17 10.32
C ARG A 28 13.13 -0.56 8.86
N ARG A 29 14.22 -1.26 8.54
CA ARG A 29 14.51 -1.73 7.18
C ARG A 29 13.46 -2.73 6.71
N ASN A 30 13.09 -3.67 7.57
CA ASN A 30 12.12 -4.70 7.23
C ASN A 30 10.74 -4.08 6.94
N THR A 31 10.27 -3.17 7.80
CA THR A 31 9.02 -2.43 7.58
C THR A 31 9.07 -1.59 6.31
N PHE A 32 10.20 -0.95 6.03
CA PHE A 32 10.38 -0.16 4.81
C PHE A 32 10.26 -1.01 3.55
N ILE A 33 10.91 -2.18 3.50
CA ILE A 33 10.81 -3.11 2.37
C ILE A 33 9.37 -3.61 2.20
N THR A 34 8.70 -4.00 3.29
CA THR A 34 7.30 -4.43 3.24
C THR A 34 6.38 -3.31 2.74
N ALA A 35 6.56 -2.08 3.23
CA ALA A 35 5.77 -0.94 2.79
C ALA A 35 5.98 -0.63 1.29
N LEU A 36 7.23 -0.71 0.81
CA LEU A 36 7.52 -0.58 -0.62
C LEU A 36 6.87 -1.68 -1.45
N GLY A 37 6.89 -2.93 -0.97
CA GLY A 37 6.22 -4.04 -1.64
C GLY A 37 4.71 -3.82 -1.76
N ILE A 38 4.06 -3.41 -0.67
CA ILE A 38 2.63 -3.09 -0.65
C ILE A 38 2.33 -1.95 -1.63
N ALA A 39 3.08 -0.84 -1.54
CA ALA A 39 2.89 0.32 -2.41
C ALA A 39 3.06 -0.05 -3.89
N GLY A 40 4.07 -0.85 -4.23
CA GLY A 40 4.30 -1.33 -5.60
C GLY A 40 3.11 -2.13 -6.14
N ILE A 41 2.60 -3.08 -5.36
CA ILE A 41 1.43 -3.89 -5.75
C ILE A 41 0.18 -3.00 -5.88
N SER A 42 -0.05 -2.09 -4.92
CA SER A 42 -1.19 -1.17 -4.97
C SER A 42 -1.19 -0.29 -6.21
N VAL A 43 -0.02 0.23 -6.63
CA VAL A 43 0.09 1.03 -7.86
C VAL A 43 -0.22 0.20 -9.10
N LEU A 44 0.28 -1.04 -9.19
CA LEU A 44 -0.03 -1.91 -10.32
C LEU A 44 -1.52 -2.24 -10.40
N LEU A 45 -2.13 -2.58 -9.26
CA LEU A 45 -3.55 -2.88 -9.17
C LEU A 45 -4.41 -1.65 -9.51
N PHE A 46 -4.02 -0.48 -9.02
CA PHE A 46 -4.69 0.79 -9.35
C PHE A 46 -4.65 1.06 -10.85
N ARG A 47 -3.48 0.92 -11.49
CA ARG A 47 -3.34 1.12 -12.94
C ARG A 47 -4.16 0.10 -13.74
N TYR A 48 -4.24 -1.15 -13.27
CA TYR A 48 -5.07 -2.17 -13.91
C TYR A 48 -6.56 -1.84 -13.77
N SER A 49 -7.00 -1.50 -12.56
CA SER A 49 -8.38 -1.10 -12.26
C SER A 49 -8.81 0.11 -13.11
N ALA A 50 -8.00 1.18 -13.14
CA ALA A 50 -8.29 2.40 -13.89
C ALA A 50 -8.39 2.18 -15.40
N LYS A 51 -7.65 1.20 -15.96
CA LYS A 51 -7.74 0.85 -17.38
C LYS A 51 -9.02 0.08 -17.73
N ASN A 52 -9.52 -0.71 -16.79
CA ASN A 52 -10.72 -1.55 -16.96
C ASN A 52 -12.00 -0.83 -16.53
N GLU A 53 -11.88 0.29 -15.82
CA GLU A 53 -13.03 1.09 -15.42
C GLU A 53 -13.73 1.71 -16.64
N TRP A 54 -15.02 1.45 -16.78
CA TRP A 54 -15.89 2.06 -17.79
C TRP A 54 -17.09 2.74 -17.12
N ARG A 55 -17.33 4.02 -17.43
CA ARG A 55 -18.51 4.74 -16.94
C ARG A 55 -19.55 4.84 -18.05
N HIS A 56 -20.74 4.33 -17.78
CA HIS A 56 -21.87 4.40 -18.71
C HIS A 56 -22.56 5.77 -18.73
N ARG A 57 -22.35 6.57 -17.68
CA ARG A 57 -22.89 7.91 -17.54
C ARG A 57 -21.78 8.87 -17.18
N ASP A 58 -21.74 10.00 -17.88
CA ASP A 58 -20.80 11.06 -17.56
C ASP A 58 -21.19 11.80 -16.27
N PRO A 59 -20.19 12.28 -15.51
CA PRO A 59 -20.43 13.02 -14.29
C PRO A 59 -21.04 14.39 -14.62
N ASN A 60 -22.00 14.84 -13.81
CA ASN A 60 -22.65 16.15 -13.94
C ASN A 60 -21.73 17.33 -13.52
N GLY A 61 -20.49 17.08 -13.13
CA GLY A 61 -19.53 18.08 -12.65
C GLY A 61 -18.13 17.48 -12.51
N TRP A 62 -17.15 18.31 -12.16
CA TRP A 62 -15.77 17.86 -12.01
C TRP A 62 -15.59 16.97 -10.78
N ILE A 63 -14.95 15.80 -10.98
CA ILE A 63 -14.66 14.83 -9.92
C ILE A 63 -13.18 14.42 -10.06
N PRO A 64 -12.43 14.23 -8.96
CA PRO A 64 -11.00 13.89 -9.02
C PRO A 64 -10.67 12.67 -9.87
N SER A 65 -11.58 11.69 -9.93
CA SER A 65 -11.37 10.45 -10.68
C SER A 65 -11.29 10.62 -12.20
N MET A 66 -11.69 11.79 -12.70
CA MET A 66 -11.48 12.15 -14.10
C MET A 66 -9.99 12.25 -14.46
N LEU A 67 -9.10 12.51 -13.49
CA LEU A 67 -7.66 12.64 -13.73
C LEU A 67 -6.98 11.32 -14.15
N TRP A 68 -7.53 10.16 -13.76
CA TRP A 68 -6.93 8.85 -14.03
C TRP A 68 -7.82 7.92 -14.86
N ALA A 69 -9.07 8.31 -15.09
CA ALA A 69 -10.01 7.54 -15.88
C ALA A 69 -9.68 7.61 -17.38
N LYS A 70 -9.77 6.46 -18.05
CA LYS A 70 -9.47 6.32 -19.49
C LYS A 70 -10.32 7.24 -20.38
N GLN A 71 -11.59 7.44 -20.01
CA GLN A 71 -12.54 8.23 -20.80
C GLN A 71 -12.15 9.70 -20.90
N TYR A 72 -11.59 10.28 -19.82
CA TYR A 72 -11.28 11.71 -19.75
C TYR A 72 -9.81 12.02 -20.04
N THR A 73 -8.90 11.03 -19.93
CA THR A 73 -7.48 11.20 -20.25
C THR A 73 -7.16 11.24 -21.75
N VAL A 74 -8.04 10.72 -22.62
CA VAL A 74 -7.88 10.78 -24.09
C VAL A 74 -8.39 12.11 -24.64
N CYS A 75 -9.57 12.58 -24.23
CA CYS A 75 -10.10 13.88 -24.66
C CYS A 75 -9.19 15.03 -24.19
N ALA A 76 -8.65 14.97 -22.96
CA ALA A 76 -7.70 15.96 -22.48
C ALA A 76 -6.37 16.02 -23.27
N ARG A 77 -6.07 15.03 -24.13
CA ARG A 77 -4.86 15.00 -24.97
C ARG A 77 -5.11 15.53 -26.39
N THR A 78 -6.34 15.54 -26.89
CA THR A 78 -6.68 16.01 -28.25
C THR A 78 -6.92 17.51 -28.34
N ASP A 79 -7.12 18.17 -27.19
CA ASP A 79 -7.61 19.55 -27.11
C ASP A 79 -6.50 20.56 -26.75
N GLY A 80 -5.23 20.17 -26.91
CA GLY A 80 -4.04 20.98 -26.59
C GLY A 80 -3.05 21.11 -27.73
#